data_AF-A0A2I8EJ26-F1
#
_entry.id   AF-A0A2I8EJ26-F1
#
_cell.length_a   1.000
_cell.length_b   1.000
_cell.length_c   1.000
_cell.angle_alpha   90.00
_cell.angle_beta   90.00
_cell.angle_gamma   90.00
#
_symmetry.space_group_name_H-M   'P 1'
#
loop_
_entity.id
_entity.type
_entity.pdbx_description
1 polymer ?
#
loop_
_entity_poly.entity_id
_entity_poly.type
_entity_poly.pdbx_seq_one_letter_code
_entity_poly.pdbx_strand_id
1 'polypeptide(L)'
;MKVRAITTSLIGTLLLAACAGSPSMTQLPPDRGHDVTVALANGVGDLQIDSGSFEISDEAKKELLGAFHTEMTKIGVPVTPTGAPVTLHVSEFKTRPVAARILLGVLSGSDHIKGTVSVAGTGFDVADTGVSVVGGLGVVARNVGTQTADGIGQLAGVTVK
;
A
#
# COMPACT_ATOMS: atom_id res chain seq x y z
N MET A 1 3.42 56.87 -22.79
CA MET A 1 3.47 56.29 -21.42
C MET A 1 2.17 55.53 -21.19
N LYS A 2 2.08 54.24 -21.54
CA LYS A 2 2.19 53.03 -20.68
C LYS A 2 1.37 53.09 -19.38
N VAL A 3 0.16 52.54 -19.44
CA VAL A 3 -0.58 52.01 -18.27
C VAL A 3 -0.69 50.50 -18.50
N ARG A 4 -0.01 49.71 -17.65
CA ARG A 4 0.02 48.25 -17.72
C ARG A 4 -1.17 47.67 -16.97
N ALA A 5 -1.91 46.80 -17.65
CA ALA A 5 -3.06 46.06 -17.15
C ALA A 5 -2.65 45.02 -16.10
N ILE A 6 -3.66 44.62 -15.33
CA ILE A 6 -3.60 44.02 -14.00
C ILE A 6 -3.34 42.51 -14.06
N THR A 7 -2.44 42.12 -13.18
CA THR A 7 -2.15 40.81 -12.59
C THR A 7 -3.22 39.72 -12.77
N THR A 8 -2.90 38.72 -13.58
CA THR A 8 -3.61 37.41 -13.58
C THR A 8 -2.76 36.44 -12.77
N SER A 9 -3.21 36.15 -11.55
CA SER A 9 -2.56 35.18 -10.66
C SER A 9 -2.79 33.77 -11.22
N LEU A 10 -1.72 33.13 -11.67
CA LEU A 10 -1.73 31.74 -12.11
C LEU A 10 -1.87 30.87 -10.86
N ILE A 11 -3.07 30.34 -10.62
CA ILE A 11 -3.30 29.29 -9.63
C ILE A 11 -2.61 28.03 -10.17
N GLY A 12 -1.38 27.80 -9.71
CA GLY A 12 -0.67 26.56 -9.95
C GLY A 12 -1.37 25.44 -9.19
N THR A 13 -2.06 24.57 -9.92
CA THR A 13 -2.56 23.29 -9.44
C THR A 13 -1.38 22.49 -8.91
N LEU A 14 -1.19 22.45 -7.59
CA LEU A 14 -0.31 21.46 -6.96
C LEU A 14 -0.94 20.09 -7.27
N LEU A 15 -0.35 19.35 -8.21
CA LEU A 15 -0.64 17.93 -8.36
C LEU A 15 -0.19 17.24 -7.06
N LEU A 16 -1.16 16.73 -6.30
CA LEU A 16 -0.92 15.81 -5.19
C LEU A 16 -0.40 14.48 -5.76
N ALA A 17 0.90 14.39 -5.99
CA ALA A 17 1.56 13.12 -6.26
C ALA A 17 1.72 12.38 -4.93
N ALA A 18 0.70 11.59 -4.55
CA ALA A 18 0.98 10.38 -3.80
C ALA A 18 1.73 9.46 -4.79
N CYS A 19 3.03 9.30 -4.62
CA CYS A 19 3.76 8.27 -5.35
C CYS A 19 3.37 6.93 -4.74
N ALA A 20 2.21 6.39 -5.14
CA ALA A 20 1.91 4.98 -4.97
C ALA A 20 2.96 4.23 -5.79
N GLY A 21 4.01 3.73 -5.13
CA GLY A 21 4.97 2.85 -5.77
C GLY A 21 4.22 1.61 -6.26
N SER A 22 4.41 1.23 -7.52
CA SER A 22 3.96 -0.10 -7.96
C SER A 22 4.71 -1.15 -7.14
N PRO A 23 4.06 -2.24 -6.72
CA PRO A 23 4.72 -3.30 -5.98
C PRO A 23 5.92 -3.81 -6.80
N SER A 24 7.12 -3.82 -6.20
CA SER A 24 8.30 -4.36 -6.86
C SER A 24 8.37 -5.86 -6.60
N MET A 25 7.99 -6.64 -7.59
CA MET A 25 8.14 -8.09 -7.53
C MET A 25 9.61 -8.46 -7.73
N THR A 26 10.14 -9.29 -6.83
CA THR A 26 11.29 -10.12 -7.19
C THR A 26 10.79 -11.12 -8.23
N GLN A 27 11.28 -11.04 -9.47
CA GLN A 27 10.84 -11.95 -10.52
C GLN A 27 11.05 -13.40 -10.06
N LEU A 28 9.95 -14.16 -10.01
CA LEU A 28 10.01 -15.59 -9.77
C LEU A 28 10.77 -16.29 -10.91
N PRO A 29 11.60 -17.30 -10.61
CA PRO A 29 12.13 -18.18 -11.65
C PRO A 29 10.97 -18.74 -12.49
N PRO A 30 11.12 -18.84 -13.84
CA PRO A 30 10.03 -19.23 -14.74
C PRO A 30 9.34 -20.54 -14.35
N ASP A 31 10.10 -21.48 -13.77
CA ASP A 31 9.60 -22.80 -13.37
C ASP A 31 8.71 -22.77 -12.12
N ARG A 32 8.74 -21.69 -11.32
CA ARG A 32 7.90 -21.55 -10.12
C ARG A 32 6.58 -20.84 -10.34
N GLY A 33 6.40 -20.17 -11.47
CA GLY A 33 5.16 -19.43 -11.74
C GLY A 33 3.93 -20.33 -11.70
N HIS A 34 4.06 -21.55 -12.27
CA HIS A 34 2.99 -22.54 -12.28
C HIS A 34 2.63 -23.03 -10.86
N ASP A 35 3.62 -23.30 -10.02
CA ASP A 35 3.42 -23.76 -8.65
C ASP A 35 2.69 -22.71 -7.80
N VAL A 36 3.01 -21.42 -7.99
CA VAL A 36 2.38 -20.30 -7.29
C VAL A 36 0.93 -20.11 -7.73
N THR A 37 0.65 -20.16 -9.05
CA THR A 37 -0.73 -20.07 -9.55
C THR A 37 -1.58 -21.25 -9.05
N VAL A 38 -1.03 -22.47 -9.00
CA VAL A 38 -1.72 -23.64 -8.45
C VAL A 38 -1.98 -23.48 -6.95
N ALA A 39 -1.01 -22.98 -6.19
CA ALA A 39 -1.16 -22.72 -4.76
C ALA A 39 -2.22 -21.65 -4.46
N LEU A 40 -2.41 -20.69 -5.36
CA LEU A 40 -3.41 -19.62 -5.26
C LEU A 40 -4.78 -20.00 -5.84
N ALA A 41 -4.94 -21.20 -6.43
CA ALA A 41 -6.18 -21.62 -7.09
C ALA A 41 -7.40 -21.68 -6.14
N ASN A 42 -7.16 -21.98 -4.86
CA ASN A 42 -8.20 -21.99 -3.82
C ASN A 42 -8.34 -20.63 -3.10
N GLY A 43 -7.70 -19.58 -3.63
CA GLY A 43 -7.60 -18.27 -3.01
C GLY A 43 -6.51 -18.15 -1.96
N VAL A 44 -6.61 -17.11 -1.15
CA VAL A 44 -5.63 -16.77 -0.11
C VAL A 44 -6.27 -16.70 1.27
N GLY A 45 -5.45 -16.85 2.30
CA GLY A 45 -5.84 -16.59 3.68
C GLY A 45 -6.00 -15.10 3.97
N ASP A 46 -6.55 -14.80 5.14
CA ASP A 46 -6.54 -13.45 5.68
C ASP A 46 -5.11 -12.93 5.82
N LEU A 47 -4.89 -11.68 5.43
CA LEU A 47 -3.61 -11.01 5.57
C LEU A 47 -3.22 -10.89 7.04
N GLN A 48 -2.09 -11.50 7.40
CA GLN A 48 -1.45 -11.31 8.69
C GLN A 48 -0.45 -10.15 8.61
N ILE A 49 -0.44 -9.29 9.62
CA ILE A 49 0.52 -8.18 9.73
C ILE A 49 1.54 -8.56 10.80
N ASP A 50 2.75 -8.91 10.36
CA ASP A 50 3.90 -9.04 11.24
C ASP A 50 4.61 -7.69 11.31
N SER A 51 4.31 -6.93 12.36
CA SER A 51 4.89 -5.60 12.57
C SER A 51 6.27 -5.63 13.22
N GLY A 52 6.79 -6.80 13.60
CA GLY A 52 8.04 -6.90 14.37
C GLY A 52 8.01 -6.01 15.63
N SER A 53 9.00 -5.12 15.76
CA SER A 53 9.09 -4.14 16.86
C SER A 53 8.31 -2.84 16.62
N PHE A 54 7.62 -2.69 15.49
CA PHE A 54 6.90 -1.46 15.16
C PHE A 54 5.50 -1.45 15.78
N GLU A 55 5.16 -0.34 16.42
CA GLU A 55 3.81 -0.10 16.95
C GLU A 55 2.93 0.56 15.88
N ILE A 56 2.21 -0.28 15.13
CA ILE A 56 1.19 0.16 14.19
C ILE A 56 -0.16 0.22 14.92
N SER A 57 -0.84 1.37 14.84
CA SER A 57 -2.13 1.54 15.50
C SER A 57 -3.20 0.59 14.94
N ASP A 58 -4.17 0.22 15.76
CA ASP A 58 -5.24 -0.71 15.38
C ASP A 58 -6.09 -0.14 14.23
N GLU A 59 -6.26 1.19 14.17
CA GLU A 59 -6.94 1.85 13.06
C GLU A 59 -6.18 1.68 11.74
N ALA A 60 -4.86 1.85 11.76
CA ALA A 60 -4.04 1.66 10.56
C ALA A 60 -4.04 0.19 10.11
N LYS A 61 -3.96 -0.76 11.05
CA LYS A 61 -4.13 -2.19 10.73
C LYS A 61 -5.49 -2.47 10.11
N LYS A 62 -6.56 -1.88 10.65
CA LYS A 62 -7.92 -2.04 10.11
C LYS A 62 -8.07 -1.46 8.70
N GLU A 63 -7.51 -0.27 8.44
CA GLU A 63 -7.51 0.34 7.10
C GLU A 63 -6.74 -0.55 6.10
N LEU A 64 -5.59 -1.09 6.50
CA LEU A 64 -4.79 -2.00 5.68
C LEU A 64 -5.58 -3.28 5.33
N LEU A 65 -6.11 -3.95 6.34
CA LEU A 65 -6.88 -5.20 6.16
C LEU A 65 -8.17 -4.96 5.37
N GLY A 66 -8.87 -3.87 5.64
CA GLY A 66 -10.09 -3.50 4.91
C GLY A 66 -9.82 -3.20 3.45
N ALA A 67 -8.72 -2.51 3.14
CA ALA A 67 -8.30 -2.24 1.77
C ALA A 67 -7.91 -3.53 1.03
N PHE A 68 -7.15 -4.40 1.69
CA PHE A 68 -6.80 -5.72 1.17
C PHE A 68 -8.05 -6.52 0.81
N HIS A 69 -9.00 -6.67 1.74
CA HIS A 69 -10.26 -7.39 1.49
C HIS A 69 -11.08 -6.80 0.34
N THR A 70 -11.19 -5.47 0.32
CA THR A 70 -11.93 -4.75 -0.74
C THR A 70 -11.31 -5.00 -2.10
N GLU A 71 -9.99 -4.90 -2.21
CA GLU A 71 -9.29 -5.06 -3.47
C GLU A 71 -9.28 -6.53 -3.91
N MET A 72 -9.06 -7.49 -3.01
CA MET A 72 -9.17 -8.93 -3.29
C MET A 72 -10.53 -9.32 -3.84
N THR A 73 -11.61 -8.76 -3.25
CA THR A 73 -12.98 -8.93 -3.75
C THR A 73 -13.15 -8.34 -5.15
N LYS A 74 -12.58 -7.16 -5.40
CA LYS A 74 -12.65 -6.47 -6.70
C LYS A 74 -11.91 -7.23 -7.80
N ILE A 75 -10.76 -7.83 -7.51
CA ILE A 75 -9.98 -8.62 -8.47
C ILE A 75 -10.47 -10.07 -8.60
N GLY A 76 -11.41 -10.50 -7.77
CA GLY A 76 -12.05 -11.82 -7.85
C GLY A 76 -11.21 -12.96 -7.28
N VAL A 77 -10.21 -12.67 -6.44
CA VAL A 77 -9.43 -13.71 -5.73
C VAL A 77 -10.05 -13.93 -4.36
N PRO A 78 -10.54 -15.13 -4.03
CA PRO A 78 -11.27 -15.35 -2.79
C PRO A 78 -10.33 -15.34 -1.58
N VAL A 79 -10.76 -14.69 -0.49
CA VAL A 79 -10.11 -14.77 0.82
C VAL A 79 -10.82 -15.85 1.64
N THR A 80 -10.14 -16.95 1.95
CA THR A 80 -10.73 -18.11 2.63
C THR A 80 -9.81 -18.63 3.75
N PRO A 81 -10.35 -19.21 4.83
CA PRO A 81 -9.54 -19.76 5.92
C PRO A 81 -8.56 -20.87 5.50
N THR A 82 -8.83 -21.52 4.37
CA THR A 82 -8.00 -22.60 3.80
C THR A 82 -7.12 -22.15 2.63
N GLY A 83 -7.15 -20.86 2.28
CA GLY A 83 -6.35 -20.29 1.20
C GLY A 83 -4.86 -20.22 1.56
N ALA A 84 -4.03 -19.90 0.57
CA ALA A 84 -2.59 -19.74 0.80
C ALA A 84 -2.32 -18.64 1.85
N PRO A 85 -1.53 -18.90 2.90
CA PRO A 85 -1.29 -17.92 3.95
C PRO A 85 -0.58 -16.69 3.38
N VAL A 86 -1.02 -15.51 3.81
CA VAL A 86 -0.46 -14.22 3.42
C VAL A 86 0.07 -13.51 4.66
N THR A 87 1.31 -13.05 4.62
CA THR A 87 1.89 -12.27 5.71
C THR A 87 2.65 -11.08 5.16
N LEU A 88 2.31 -9.88 5.64
CA LEU A 88 3.11 -8.67 5.43
C LEU A 88 4.10 -8.55 6.59
N HIS A 89 5.38 -8.71 6.30
CA HIS A 89 6.47 -8.45 7.23
C HIS A 89 6.91 -6.99 7.08
N VAL A 90 6.59 -6.17 8.08
CA VAL A 90 6.91 -4.75 8.08
C VAL A 90 8.39 -4.56 8.36
N SER A 91 9.10 -3.94 7.43
CA SER A 91 10.54 -3.69 7.52
C SER A 91 10.86 -2.22 7.83
N GLU A 92 10.00 -1.29 7.40
CA GLU A 92 10.11 0.12 7.75
C GLU A 92 8.75 0.69 8.13
N PHE A 93 8.69 1.38 9.27
CA PHE A 93 7.50 2.07 9.73
C PHE A 93 7.87 3.44 10.29
N LYS A 94 7.14 4.46 9.85
CA LYS A 94 7.27 5.82 10.37
C LYS A 94 5.89 6.43 10.49
N THR A 95 5.59 7.00 11.64
CA THR A 95 4.37 7.77 11.86
C THR A 95 4.71 9.17 12.37
N ARG A 96 3.96 10.17 11.91
CA ARG A 96 4.13 11.55 12.37
C ARG A 96 3.70 11.70 13.83
N PRO A 97 4.48 12.40 14.68
CA PRO A 97 4.04 12.77 16.02
C PRO A 97 2.75 13.59 15.97
N VAL A 98 1.82 13.33 16.90
CA VAL A 98 0.52 14.01 16.98
C VAL A 98 0.66 15.54 17.03
N ALA A 99 1.66 16.06 17.76
CA ALA A 99 1.93 17.50 17.86
C ALA A 99 2.33 18.15 16.51
N ALA A 100 3.00 17.39 15.65
CA ALA A 100 3.44 17.88 14.35
C ALA A 100 2.25 18.02 13.37
N ARG A 101 1.23 17.16 13.51
CA ARG A 101 -0.02 17.22 12.73
C ARG A 101 -0.82 18.51 12.97
N ILE A 102 -0.69 19.11 14.15
CA ILE A 102 -1.49 20.28 14.57
C ILE A 102 -0.78 21.60 14.26
N LEU A 103 0.56 21.66 14.32
CA LEU A 103 1.28 22.93 14.36
C LEU A 103 1.94 23.38 13.03
N LEU A 104 2.32 22.48 12.12
CA LEU A 104 3.17 22.83 10.98
C LEU A 104 2.86 22.00 9.73
N GLY A 105 1.64 22.13 9.19
CA GLY A 105 1.01 21.28 8.17
C GLY A 105 1.79 20.88 6.89
N VAL A 106 3.07 21.22 6.71
CA VAL A 106 3.93 20.72 5.61
C VAL A 106 5.35 20.33 6.07
N LEU A 107 5.78 20.69 7.28
CA LEU A 107 7.10 20.36 7.85
C LEU A 107 7.04 19.19 8.86
N SER A 108 5.84 18.64 9.08
CA SER A 108 5.49 17.67 10.12
C SER A 108 6.05 16.24 9.92
N GLY A 109 6.81 15.99 8.86
CA GLY A 109 7.31 14.66 8.52
C GLY A 109 6.37 13.88 7.60
N SER A 110 6.62 12.57 7.46
CA SER A 110 5.91 11.66 6.58
C SER A 110 5.42 10.43 7.36
N ASP A 111 4.26 9.90 6.97
CA ASP A 111 3.85 8.55 7.35
C ASP A 111 4.39 7.58 6.29
N HIS A 112 4.98 6.47 6.72
CA HIS A 112 5.59 5.49 5.82
C HIS A 112 5.36 4.09 6.34
N ILE A 113 5.00 3.19 5.42
CA ILE A 113 4.95 1.76 5.66
C ILE A 113 5.66 1.10 4.48
N LYS A 114 6.59 0.21 4.79
CA LYS A 114 7.20 -0.69 3.82
C LYS A 114 7.35 -2.07 4.44
N GLY A 115 7.17 -3.08 3.60
CA GLY A 115 7.32 -4.46 4.02
C GLY A 115 7.39 -5.41 2.84
N THR A 116 7.68 -6.66 3.17
CA THR A 116 7.70 -7.76 2.22
C THR A 116 6.48 -8.63 2.49
N VAL A 117 5.66 -8.82 1.47
CA VAL A 117 4.52 -9.74 1.48
C VAL A 117 5.02 -11.12 1.11
N SER A 118 4.78 -12.11 1.98
CA SER A 118 4.99 -13.53 1.71
C SER A 118 3.66 -14.21 1.42
N VAL A 119 3.57 -14.91 0.30
CA VAL A 119 2.39 -15.68 -0.13
C VAL A 119 2.83 -16.88 -0.96
N ALA A 120 2.28 -18.07 -0.70
CA ALA A 120 2.54 -19.28 -1.50
C ALA A 120 4.04 -19.56 -1.77
N GLY A 121 4.91 -19.30 -0.78
CA GLY A 121 6.36 -19.49 -0.92
C GLY A 121 7.10 -18.44 -1.77
N THR A 122 6.41 -17.35 -2.12
CA THR A 122 6.93 -16.19 -2.87
C THR A 122 6.90 -14.93 -2.01
N GLY A 123 7.86 -14.03 -2.21
CA GLY A 123 7.91 -12.72 -1.58
C GLY A 123 7.86 -11.59 -2.60
N PHE A 124 7.16 -10.49 -2.29
CA PHE A 124 7.26 -9.23 -3.04
C PHE A 124 7.18 -8.01 -2.10
N ASP A 125 7.75 -6.90 -2.51
CA ASP A 125 7.81 -5.71 -1.66
C ASP A 125 6.66 -4.74 -1.96
N VAL A 126 6.14 -4.15 -0.90
CA VAL A 126 5.13 -3.08 -0.94
C VAL A 126 5.63 -1.90 -0.11
N ALA A 127 5.36 -0.69 -0.59
CA ALA A 127 5.78 0.51 0.10
C ALA A 127 4.87 1.68 -0.27
N ASP A 128 4.51 2.49 0.72
CA ASP A 128 3.87 3.77 0.48
C ASP A 128 4.35 4.84 1.45
N THR A 129 4.33 6.09 1.00
CA THR A 129 4.72 7.26 1.81
C THR A 129 3.73 8.40 1.64
N GLY A 130 3.09 8.78 2.75
CA GLY A 130 2.20 9.93 2.82
C GLY A 130 2.92 11.16 3.36
N VAL A 131 3.02 12.22 2.55
CA VAL A 131 3.73 13.47 2.91
C VAL A 131 2.79 14.66 3.18
N SER A 132 1.46 14.48 3.11
CA SER A 132 0.51 15.61 3.10
C SER A 132 -0.29 15.77 4.40
N VAL A 133 -0.87 16.96 4.61
CA VAL A 133 -1.84 17.26 5.69
C VAL A 133 -3.13 16.46 5.57
N VAL A 134 -3.45 15.97 4.37
CA VAL A 134 -4.74 15.36 4.00
C VAL A 134 -4.66 13.83 3.98
N GLY A 135 -3.49 13.26 3.68
CA GLY A 135 -3.24 11.82 3.70
C GLY A 135 -2.44 11.42 4.93
N GLY A 136 -3.12 10.80 5.90
CA GLY A 136 -2.51 10.25 7.12
C GLY A 136 -2.01 8.81 6.97
N LEU A 137 -1.51 8.25 8.06
CA LEU A 137 -1.14 6.84 8.19
C LEU A 137 -2.24 5.88 7.67
N GLY A 138 -3.52 6.21 7.84
CA GLY A 138 -4.63 5.41 7.30
C GLY A 138 -4.64 5.32 5.77
N VAL A 139 -4.27 6.39 5.06
CA VAL A 139 -4.15 6.37 3.58
C VAL A 139 -2.95 5.53 3.16
N VAL A 140 -1.82 5.67 3.86
CA VAL A 140 -0.63 4.84 3.60
C VAL A 140 -0.93 3.36 3.82
N ALA A 141 -1.59 3.04 4.94
CA ALA A 141 -2.02 1.70 5.28
C ALA A 141 -2.98 1.12 4.23
N ARG A 142 -3.97 1.91 3.81
CA ARG A 142 -4.89 1.54 2.73
C ARG A 142 -4.16 1.25 1.42
N ASN A 143 -3.25 2.12 1.01
CA ASN A 143 -2.47 1.96 -0.22
C ASN A 143 -1.60 0.70 -0.16
N VAL A 144 -0.94 0.43 0.96
CA VAL A 144 -0.17 -0.82 1.17
C VAL A 144 -1.08 -2.05 1.11
N GLY A 145 -2.28 -1.99 1.69
CA GLY A 145 -3.27 -3.06 1.59
C GLY A 145 -3.70 -3.34 0.15
N THR A 146 -3.96 -2.29 -0.64
CA THR A 146 -4.25 -2.40 -2.08
C THR A 146 -3.07 -2.96 -2.86
N GLN A 147 -1.85 -2.43 -2.68
CA GLN A 147 -0.64 -2.95 -3.34
C GLN A 147 -0.40 -4.44 -3.01
N THR A 148 -0.71 -4.85 -1.78
CA THR A 148 -0.63 -6.25 -1.35
C THR A 148 -1.60 -7.12 -2.14
N ALA A 149 -2.86 -6.71 -2.26
CA ALA A 149 -3.85 -7.45 -3.06
C ALA A 149 -3.48 -7.48 -4.55
N ASP A 150 -3.01 -6.36 -5.10
CA ASP A 150 -2.59 -6.24 -6.50
C ASP A 150 -1.40 -7.15 -6.82
N GLY A 151 -0.41 -7.20 -5.92
CA GLY A 151 0.73 -8.12 -6.06
C GLY A 151 0.29 -9.59 -6.06
N ILE A 152 -0.65 -9.97 -5.19
CA ILE A 152 -1.24 -11.31 -5.20
C ILE A 152 -2.02 -11.57 -6.49
N GLY A 153 -2.82 -10.62 -6.95
CA GLY A 153 -3.58 -10.71 -8.19
C GLY A 153 -2.68 -11.00 -9.38
N GLN A 154 -1.57 -10.25 -9.50
CA GLN A 154 -0.56 -10.47 -10.54
C GLN A 154 0.07 -11.88 -10.44
N LEU A 155 0.38 -12.37 -9.23
CA LEU A 155 0.88 -13.75 -9.03
C LEU A 155 -0.15 -14.83 -9.37
N ALA A 156 -1.44 -14.55 -9.15
CA ALA A 156 -2.55 -15.41 -9.53
C ALA A 156 -2.87 -15.35 -11.04
N GLY A 157 -2.17 -14.53 -11.82
CA GLY A 157 -2.42 -14.33 -13.25
C GLY A 157 -3.64 -13.46 -13.56
N VAL A 158 -4.16 -12.73 -12.57
CA VAL A 158 -5.22 -11.75 -12.75
C VAL A 158 -4.62 -10.48 -13.35
N THR A 159 -5.25 -9.94 -14.40
CA THR A 159 -4.88 -8.63 -14.93
C THR A 159 -5.36 -7.55 -13.96
N VAL A 160 -4.42 -6.99 -13.19
CA VAL A 160 -4.67 -5.88 -12.26
C VAL A 160 -4.49 -4.56 -13.02
N LYS A 161 -5.37 -3.57 -12.75
CA LYS A 161 -5.52 -2.35 -13.55
C LYS A 161 -5.23 -1.09 -12.75
#